data_AF-A0A0D3J226-F1
#
_entry.id   AF-A0A0D3J226-F1
#
_cell.length_a   1.000
_cell.length_b   1.000
_cell.length_c   1.000
_cell.angle_alpha   90.00
_cell.angle_beta   90.00
_cell.angle_gamma   90.00
#
_symmetry.space_group_name_H-M   'P 1'
#
loop_
_entity.id
_entity.type
_entity.pdbx_description
1 polymer ?
#
loop_
_entity_poly.entity_id
_entity_poly.type
_entity_poly.pdbx_seq_one_letter_code
_entity_poly.pdbx_strand_id
1 'polypeptide(L)'
;MSTIEGLDPRAAVADMTNAFNDYVCDTGDALKAALKKLPELAENHQDIEQGVDRWLLKVQRAADVSFDRFEASALEQSFHVPDGLMAASSGGAAGADEEEAEAAQLWEQLQQRVAAKRELRRKIAALRRLELAWESQRPSFEQLSGLSRAEGVHAVMDKAARLKRVLGGLGGARDGGALMAKGGCGGGAPRHHEAIRTVSLSDLRQLSTALCS
;
A
#
# COMPACT_ATOMS: atom_id res chain seq x y z
N MET A 1 11.27 25.77 29.07
CA MET A 1 11.83 25.79 27.70
C MET A 1 10.81 26.47 26.82
N SER A 2 11.06 27.72 26.49
CA SER A 2 10.23 28.52 25.59
C SER A 2 10.44 27.97 24.18
N THR A 3 9.42 27.35 23.59
CA THR A 3 9.44 26.93 22.20
C THR A 3 9.54 28.17 21.32
N ILE A 4 10.57 28.23 20.47
CA ILE A 4 10.62 29.19 19.36
C ILE A 4 9.50 28.75 18.41
N GLU A 5 8.43 29.56 18.34
CA GLU A 5 7.23 29.42 17.49
C GLU A 5 7.06 28.06 16.76
N GLY A 6 6.40 27.11 17.43
CA GLY A 6 5.95 25.86 16.81
C GLY A 6 7.02 24.80 16.53
N LEU A 7 8.29 25.06 16.80
CA LEU A 7 9.37 24.10 16.62
C LEU A 7 9.83 23.57 17.99
N ASP A 8 9.63 22.27 18.23
CA ASP A 8 10.23 21.58 19.39
C ASP A 8 11.71 21.28 19.07
N PRO A 9 12.66 21.93 19.75
CA PRO A 9 14.09 21.73 19.49
C PRO A 9 14.54 20.28 19.66
N ARG A 10 13.92 19.54 20.59
CA ARG A 10 14.24 18.12 20.80
C ARG A 10 13.75 17.28 19.64
N ALA A 11 12.56 17.56 19.12
CA ALA A 11 12.05 16.89 17.93
C ALA A 11 12.94 17.15 16.71
N ALA A 12 13.43 18.38 16.53
CA ALA A 12 14.35 18.72 15.44
C ALA A 12 15.68 17.94 15.52
N VAL A 13 16.28 17.87 16.72
CA VAL A 13 17.52 17.09 16.91
C VAL A 13 17.25 15.59 16.68
N ALA A 14 16.14 15.06 17.18
CA ALA A 14 15.76 13.66 16.95
C ALA A 14 15.58 13.35 15.46
N ASP A 15 14.94 14.24 14.70
CA ASP A 15 14.78 14.10 13.24
C ASP A 15 16.15 14.10 12.52
N MET A 16 17.10 14.93 12.96
CA MET A 16 18.47 14.93 12.42
C MET A 16 19.20 13.62 12.71
N THR A 17 19.10 13.08 13.93
CA THR A 17 19.70 11.80 14.31
C THR A 17 19.10 10.65 13.49
N ASN A 18 17.78 10.64 13.30
CA ASN A 18 17.11 9.64 12.47
C ASN A 18 17.56 9.71 11.01
N ALA A 19 17.62 10.91 10.43
CA ALA A 19 18.10 11.10 9.06
C ALA A 19 19.55 10.62 8.89
N PHE A 20 20.43 10.89 9.86
CA PHE A 20 21.79 10.38 9.84
C PHE A 20 21.82 8.84 9.85
N ASN A 21 21.03 8.20 10.72
CA ASN A 21 20.97 6.75 10.80
C ASN A 21 20.47 6.11 9.50
N ASP A 22 19.50 6.72 8.83
CA ASP A 22 19.04 6.29 7.50
C ASP A 22 20.19 6.33 6.49
N TYR A 23 20.95 7.44 6.43
CA TYR A 23 22.12 7.56 5.53
C TYR A 23 23.21 6.51 5.82
N VAL A 24 23.45 6.19 7.08
CA VAL A 24 24.43 5.16 7.47
C VAL A 24 23.99 3.79 6.98
N CYS A 25 22.70 3.45 7.16
CA CYS A 25 22.12 2.20 6.66
C CYS A 25 22.22 2.10 5.13
N ASP A 26 21.80 3.15 4.41
CA ASP A 26 21.87 3.21 2.94
C ASP A 26 23.32 3.03 2.45
N THR A 27 24.28 3.65 3.13
CA THR A 27 25.71 3.51 2.81
C THR A 27 26.21 2.08 3.04
N GLY A 28 25.76 1.44 4.11
CA GLY A 28 26.06 0.03 4.39
C GLY A 28 25.53 -0.91 3.33
N ASP A 29 24.29 -0.72 2.90
CA ASP A 29 23.67 -1.54 1.85
C ASP A 29 24.36 -1.31 0.49
N ALA A 30 24.69 -0.07 0.16
CA ALA A 30 25.48 0.27 -1.02
C ALA A 30 26.87 -0.40 -0.99
N LEU A 31 27.53 -0.40 0.18
CA LEU A 31 28.83 -1.04 0.36
C LEU A 31 28.74 -2.56 0.20
N LYS A 32 27.75 -3.22 0.81
CA LYS A 32 27.49 -4.66 0.60
C LYS A 32 27.28 -4.98 -0.88
N ALA A 33 26.44 -4.20 -1.56
CA ALA A 33 26.15 -4.40 -2.97
C ALA A 33 27.38 -4.19 -3.85
N ALA A 34 28.26 -3.25 -3.53
CA ALA A 34 29.51 -3.02 -4.24
C ALA A 34 30.50 -4.17 -4.04
N LEU A 35 30.69 -4.63 -2.79
CA LEU A 35 31.63 -5.71 -2.46
C LEU A 35 31.21 -7.05 -3.07
N LYS A 36 29.92 -7.37 -3.09
CA LYS A 36 29.39 -8.60 -3.72
C LYS A 36 29.54 -8.65 -5.24
N LYS A 37 29.80 -7.50 -5.89
CA LYS A 37 30.08 -7.46 -7.34
C LYS A 37 31.54 -7.80 -7.67
N LEU A 38 32.43 -7.84 -6.67
CA LEU A 38 33.84 -8.15 -6.89
C LEU A 38 34.01 -9.67 -7.07
N PRO A 39 34.55 -10.13 -8.21
CA PRO A 39 34.68 -11.56 -8.50
C PRO A 39 35.58 -12.30 -7.51
N GLU A 40 36.57 -11.59 -6.93
CA GLU A 40 37.49 -12.09 -5.90
C GLU A 40 36.79 -12.46 -4.58
N LEU A 41 35.58 -11.94 -4.35
CA LEU A 41 34.82 -12.10 -3.11
C LEU A 41 33.51 -12.89 -3.31
N ALA A 42 33.28 -13.45 -4.50
CA ALA A 42 32.02 -14.10 -4.87
C ALA A 42 31.64 -15.28 -3.97
N GLU A 43 32.62 -15.97 -3.38
CA GLU A 43 32.38 -17.10 -2.46
C GLU A 43 32.14 -16.66 -1.00
N ASN A 44 32.48 -15.41 -0.65
CA ASN A 44 32.50 -14.91 0.74
C ASN A 44 31.34 -13.96 1.06
N HIS A 45 30.20 -14.09 0.39
CA HIS A 45 29.06 -13.18 0.55
C HIS A 45 28.56 -13.08 2.00
N GLN A 46 28.59 -14.18 2.75
CA GLN A 46 28.17 -14.20 4.15
C GLN A 46 29.14 -13.43 5.06
N ASP A 47 30.44 -13.55 4.81
CA ASP A 47 31.47 -12.81 5.58
C ASP A 47 31.43 -11.31 5.27
N ILE A 48 31.13 -10.94 4.01
CA ILE A 48 30.89 -9.55 3.63
C ILE A 48 29.70 -8.97 4.39
N GLU A 49 28.57 -9.69 4.45
CA GLU A 49 27.39 -9.24 5.20
C GLU A 49 27.72 -9.02 6.68
N GLN A 50 28.31 -10.02 7.34
CA GLN A 50 28.69 -9.92 8.74
C GLN A 50 29.71 -8.81 9.01
N GLY A 51 30.68 -8.63 8.11
CA GLY A 51 31.70 -7.60 8.20
C GLY A 51 31.10 -6.20 8.13
N VAL A 52 30.23 -5.95 7.14
CA VAL A 52 29.55 -4.66 6.99
C VAL A 52 28.57 -4.42 8.14
N ASP A 53 27.83 -5.42 8.60
CA ASP A 53 26.92 -5.28 9.75
C ASP A 53 27.67 -4.91 11.03
N ARG A 54 28.82 -5.54 11.28
CA ARG A 54 29.68 -5.18 12.43
C ARG A 54 30.24 -3.78 12.29
N TRP A 55 30.59 -3.35 11.08
CA TRP A 55 31.07 -1.99 10.83
C TRP A 55 29.95 -0.97 11.05
N LEU A 56 28.75 -1.19 10.51
CA LEU A 56 27.57 -0.35 10.72
C LEU A 56 27.26 -0.17 12.20
N LEU A 57 27.25 -1.27 12.96
CA LEU A 57 27.01 -1.23 14.40
C LEU A 57 28.04 -0.39 15.16
N LYS A 58 29.31 -0.41 14.73
CA LYS A 58 30.36 0.45 15.31
C LYS A 58 30.15 1.91 14.95
N VAL A 59 29.79 2.20 13.70
CA VAL A 59 29.50 3.57 13.23
C VAL A 59 28.31 4.14 13.99
N GLN A 60 27.21 3.39 14.11
CA GLN A 60 26.02 3.80 14.85
C GLN A 60 26.36 4.11 16.31
N ARG A 61 27.07 3.23 17.02
CA ARG A 61 27.48 3.48 18.41
C ARG A 61 28.36 4.73 18.57
N ALA A 62 29.26 4.97 17.62
CA ALA A 62 30.11 6.16 17.63
C ALA A 62 29.31 7.44 17.33
N ALA A 63 28.33 7.33 16.43
CA ALA A 63 27.41 8.39 16.11
C ALA A 63 26.51 8.72 17.29
N ASP A 64 25.90 7.74 17.95
CA ASP A 64 25.04 7.94 19.13
C ASP A 64 25.75 8.81 20.20
N VAL A 65 26.98 8.44 20.58
CA VAL A 65 27.77 9.22 21.55
C VAL A 65 28.05 10.64 21.07
N SER A 66 28.23 10.82 19.76
CA SER A 66 28.49 12.14 19.17
C SER A 66 27.20 12.97 19.10
N PHE A 67 26.06 12.34 18.81
CA PHE A 67 24.76 12.97 18.78
C PHE A 67 24.25 13.33 20.16
N ASP A 68 24.54 12.54 21.20
CA ASP A 68 24.24 12.91 22.59
C ASP A 68 24.94 14.23 22.98
N ARG A 69 26.22 14.38 22.58
CA ARG A 69 26.97 15.62 22.82
C ARG A 69 26.46 16.78 21.98
N PHE A 70 26.13 16.50 20.72
CA PHE A 70 25.54 17.50 19.82
C PHE A 70 24.18 17.98 20.34
N GLU A 71 23.30 17.08 20.79
CA GLU A 71 22.00 17.39 21.37
C GLU A 71 22.16 18.31 22.57
N ALA A 72 23.03 17.94 23.52
CA ALA A 72 23.30 18.76 24.70
C ALA A 72 23.77 20.17 24.30
N SER A 73 24.74 20.26 23.38
CA SER A 73 25.28 21.55 22.92
C SER A 73 24.26 22.37 22.12
N ALA A 74 23.46 21.75 21.26
CA ALA A 74 22.47 22.43 20.43
C ALA A 74 21.33 22.98 21.29
N LEU A 75 20.83 22.19 22.24
CA LEU A 75 19.77 22.61 23.17
C LEU A 75 20.25 23.73 24.10
N GLU A 76 21.51 23.69 24.54
CA GLU A 76 22.06 24.69 25.46
C GLU A 76 22.46 26.00 24.76
N GLN A 77 23.05 25.93 23.56
CA GLN A 77 23.67 27.10 22.93
C GLN A 77 22.87 27.68 21.77
N SER A 78 22.21 26.83 20.98
CA SER A 78 21.55 27.25 19.73
C SER A 78 20.04 27.45 19.90
N PHE A 79 19.41 26.64 20.75
CA PHE A 79 17.96 26.70 20.99
C PHE A 79 17.58 27.35 22.33
N HIS A 80 18.57 27.77 23.13
CA HIS A 80 18.31 28.54 24.34
C HIS A 80 18.17 30.03 23.98
N VAL A 81 17.00 30.61 24.27
CA VAL A 81 16.80 32.07 24.24
C VAL A 81 17.30 32.65 25.56
N PRO A 82 18.31 33.54 25.59
CA PRO A 82 18.79 34.13 26.84
C PRO A 82 17.68 34.84 27.63
N ASP A 83 17.64 34.67 28.95
CA ASP A 83 16.57 35.19 29.80
C ASP A 83 16.37 36.71 29.69
N GLY A 84 17.45 37.46 29.42
CA GLY A 84 17.41 38.90 29.21
C GLY A 84 16.65 39.34 27.95
N LEU A 85 16.56 38.48 26.92
CA LEU A 85 15.79 38.73 25.70
C LEU A 85 14.31 38.35 25.86
N MET A 86 14.01 37.32 26.66
CA MET A 86 12.63 36.93 26.99
C MET A 86 11.89 38.05 27.73
N ALA A 87 12.58 38.80 28.60
CA ALA A 87 12.00 39.90 29.37
C ALA A 87 11.68 41.17 28.54
N ALA A 88 12.25 41.32 27.34
CA ALA A 88 12.00 42.47 26.46
C ALA A 88 10.76 42.27 25.54
N SER A 89 10.32 41.02 25.37
CA SER A 89 9.18 40.65 24.52
C SER A 89 7.81 40.94 25.17
N SER A 90 7.74 40.99 26.49
CA SER A 90 6.49 41.16 27.25
C SER A 90 5.92 42.60 27.33
N GLY A 91 6.50 43.56 26.61
CA GLY A 91 6.07 44.97 26.62
C GLY A 91 4.97 45.35 25.61
N GLY A 92 4.50 44.42 24.77
CA GLY A 92 3.60 44.69 23.64
C GLY A 92 2.18 44.10 23.76
N ALA A 93 1.57 44.08 24.95
CA ALA A 93 0.30 43.39 25.18
C ALA A 93 -0.95 44.24 24.89
N ALA A 94 -1.14 44.67 23.63
CA ALA A 94 -2.39 45.35 23.22
C ALA A 94 -3.04 44.80 21.93
N GLY A 95 -2.46 43.79 21.28
CA GLY A 95 -3.05 43.12 20.10
C GLY A 95 -2.84 41.60 20.02
N ALA A 96 -2.23 40.99 21.06
CA ALA A 96 -1.77 39.61 21.04
C ALA A 96 -2.90 38.56 21.02
N ASP A 97 -4.07 38.87 21.60
CA ASP A 97 -5.16 37.88 21.74
C ASP A 97 -5.79 37.47 20.40
N GLU A 98 -5.83 38.36 19.40
CA GLU A 98 -6.38 38.05 18.07
C GLU A 98 -5.38 37.25 17.22
N GLU A 99 -4.11 37.65 17.20
CA GLU A 99 -3.07 36.93 16.46
C GLU A 99 -2.79 35.53 17.05
N GLU A 100 -2.86 35.37 18.38
CA GLU A 100 -2.67 34.08 19.05
C GLU A 100 -3.85 33.12 18.80
N ALA A 101 -5.08 33.64 18.68
CA ALA A 101 -6.25 32.85 18.30
C ALA A 101 -6.19 32.39 16.83
N GLU A 102 -5.79 33.27 15.91
CA GLU A 102 -5.59 32.91 14.50
C GLU A 102 -4.45 31.90 14.33
N ALA A 103 -3.34 32.06 15.06
CA ALA A 103 -2.22 31.13 15.05
C ALA A 103 -2.63 29.74 15.58
N ALA A 104 -3.40 29.67 16.67
CA ALA A 104 -3.92 28.41 17.20
C ALA A 104 -4.84 27.71 16.18
N GLN A 105 -5.70 28.46 15.49
CA GLN A 105 -6.60 27.91 14.48
C GLN A 105 -5.86 27.39 13.25
N LEU A 106 -4.82 28.11 12.79
CA LEU A 106 -3.96 27.65 11.69
C LEU A 106 -3.16 26.41 12.06
N TRP A 107 -2.70 26.32 13.31
CA TRP A 107 -1.99 25.15 13.82
C TRP A 107 -2.87 23.91 13.86
N GLU A 108 -4.12 24.05 14.31
CA GLU A 108 -5.09 22.94 14.30
C GLU A 108 -5.38 22.47 12.87
N GLN A 109 -5.57 23.41 11.93
CA GLN A 109 -5.76 23.07 10.51
C GLN A 109 -4.55 22.34 9.93
N LEU A 110 -3.33 22.75 10.29
CA LEU A 110 -2.11 22.08 9.85
C LEU A 110 -2.05 20.64 10.37
N GLN A 111 -2.34 20.43 11.66
CA GLN A 111 -2.38 19.10 12.27
C GLN A 111 -3.39 18.19 11.57
N GLN A 112 -4.59 18.70 11.27
CA GLN A 112 -5.62 17.97 10.53
C GLN A 112 -5.14 17.59 9.12
N ARG A 113 -4.48 18.51 8.40
CA ARG A 113 -3.92 18.23 7.07
C ARG A 113 -2.79 17.21 7.10
N VAL A 114 -1.92 17.26 8.11
CA VAL A 114 -0.85 16.27 8.30
C VAL A 114 -1.42 14.88 8.58
N ALA A 115 -2.44 14.79 9.45
CA ALA A 115 -3.15 13.54 9.71
C ALA A 115 -3.79 12.97 8.44
N ALA A 116 -4.49 13.81 7.66
CA ALA A 116 -5.08 13.42 6.38
C ALA A 116 -4.02 12.92 5.37
N LYS A 117 -2.86 13.60 5.28
CA LYS A 117 -1.74 13.17 4.43
C LYS A 117 -1.19 11.81 4.84
N ARG A 118 -1.06 11.54 6.15
CA ARG A 118 -0.62 10.22 6.66
C ARG A 118 -1.61 9.13 6.30
N GLU A 119 -2.90 9.40 6.41
CA GLU A 119 -3.95 8.45 6.05
C GLU A 119 -3.98 8.14 4.55
N LEU A 120 -3.84 9.16 3.70
CA LEU A 120 -3.72 8.95 2.25
C LEU A 120 -2.49 8.12 1.89
N ARG A 121 -1.34 8.34 2.54
CA ARG A 121 -0.14 7.51 2.34
C ARG A 121 -0.38 6.05 2.69
N ARG A 122 -1.09 5.77 3.79
CA ARG A 122 -1.46 4.39 4.17
C ARG A 122 -2.36 3.75 3.10
N LYS A 123 -3.35 4.48 2.60
CA LYS A 123 -4.24 4.01 1.52
C LYS A 123 -3.46 3.69 0.24
N ILE A 124 -2.54 4.57 -0.17
CA ILE A 124 -1.67 4.33 -1.34
C ILE A 124 -0.81 3.09 -1.13
N ALA A 125 -0.22 2.91 0.05
CA ALA A 125 0.57 1.72 0.35
C ALA A 125 -0.26 0.43 0.30
N ALA A 126 -1.51 0.47 0.80
CA ALA A 126 -2.44 -0.65 0.72
C ALA A 126 -2.83 -0.98 -0.73
N LEU A 127 -3.13 0.04 -1.54
CA LEU A 127 -3.43 -0.13 -2.96
C LEU A 127 -2.27 -0.74 -3.74
N ARG A 128 -1.03 -0.29 -3.48
CA ARG A 128 0.17 -0.89 -4.12
C ARG A 128 0.35 -2.36 -3.78
N ARG A 129 0.03 -2.78 -2.55
CA ARG A 129 0.07 -4.21 -2.17
C ARG A 129 -0.97 -5.03 -2.93
N LEU A 130 -2.16 -4.47 -3.13
CA LEU A 130 -3.21 -5.11 -3.91
C LEU A 130 -2.83 -5.21 -5.40
N GLU A 131 -2.21 -4.16 -5.95
CA GLU A 131 -1.71 -4.14 -7.32
C GLU A 131 -0.64 -5.22 -7.53
N LEU A 132 0.35 -5.31 -6.63
CA LEU A 132 1.36 -6.38 -6.66
C LEU A 132 0.74 -7.78 -6.53
N ALA A 133 -0.24 -7.95 -5.64
CA ALA A 133 -0.96 -9.22 -5.50
C ALA A 133 -1.70 -9.58 -6.80
N TRP A 134 -2.37 -8.62 -7.42
CA TRP A 134 -3.03 -8.82 -8.72
C TRP A 134 -2.03 -9.16 -9.83
N GLU A 135 -0.92 -8.43 -9.94
CA GLU A 135 0.13 -8.70 -10.93
C GLU A 135 0.72 -10.10 -10.76
N SER A 136 0.91 -10.58 -9.53
CA SER A 136 1.37 -11.96 -9.27
C SER A 136 0.35 -13.03 -9.68
N GLN A 137 -0.95 -12.72 -9.63
CA GLN A 137 -2.03 -13.65 -10.01
C GLN A 137 -2.37 -13.58 -11.51
N ARG A 138 -1.98 -12.50 -12.18
CA ARG A 138 -2.26 -12.25 -13.60
C ARG A 138 -1.81 -13.39 -14.52
N PRO A 139 -0.60 -13.99 -14.40
CA PRO A 139 -0.19 -15.10 -15.26
C PRO A 139 -1.08 -16.33 -15.11
N SER A 140 -1.54 -16.63 -13.88
CA SER A 140 -2.48 -17.74 -13.63
C SER A 140 -3.83 -17.50 -14.31
N PHE A 141 -4.30 -16.25 -14.34
CA PHE A 141 -5.53 -15.88 -15.04
C PHE A 141 -5.36 -15.96 -16.57
N GLU A 142 -4.21 -15.50 -17.09
CA GLU A 142 -3.87 -15.61 -18.52
C GLU A 142 -3.77 -17.09 -18.94
N GLN A 143 -3.17 -17.96 -18.12
CA GLN A 143 -3.14 -19.42 -18.34
C GLN A 143 -4.55 -20.04 -18.38
N LEU A 144 -5.42 -19.71 -17.43
CA LEU A 144 -6.81 -20.16 -17.43
C LEU A 144 -7.58 -19.67 -18.66
N SER A 145 -7.36 -18.42 -19.07
CA SER A 145 -7.99 -17.87 -20.29
C SER A 145 -7.45 -18.53 -21.57
N GLY A 146 -6.18 -18.91 -21.58
CA GLY A 146 -5.53 -19.68 -22.64
C GLY A 146 -6.10 -21.08 -22.75
N LEU A 147 -6.27 -21.79 -21.63
CA LEU A 147 -6.89 -23.12 -21.57
C LEU A 147 -8.37 -23.09 -21.98
N SER A 148 -9.11 -22.06 -21.57
CA SER A 148 -10.50 -21.83 -22.00
C SER A 148 -10.62 -21.63 -23.51
N ARG A 149 -9.62 -20.99 -24.15
CA ARG A 149 -9.55 -20.85 -25.61
C ARG A 149 -9.04 -22.12 -26.31
N ALA A 150 -8.15 -22.87 -25.67
CA ALA A 150 -7.47 -24.00 -26.27
C ALA A 150 -8.28 -25.31 -26.24
N GLU A 151 -9.03 -25.63 -25.17
CA GLU A 151 -9.42 -27.04 -24.97
C GLU A 151 -10.89 -27.38 -24.65
N GLY A 152 -11.78 -26.45 -24.27
CA GLY A 152 -13.09 -26.88 -23.73
C GLY A 152 -14.31 -26.22 -24.34
N VAL A 153 -14.34 -24.89 -24.35
CA VAL A 153 -15.60 -24.15 -24.46
C VAL A 153 -16.21 -24.26 -25.86
N HIS A 154 -15.39 -24.19 -26.92
CA HIS A 154 -15.88 -24.37 -28.29
C HIS A 154 -16.29 -25.82 -28.58
N ALA A 155 -15.52 -26.82 -28.13
CA ALA A 155 -15.86 -28.23 -28.32
C ALA A 155 -17.13 -28.63 -27.54
N VAL A 156 -17.35 -28.07 -26.35
CA VAL A 156 -18.57 -28.29 -25.55
C VAL A 156 -19.76 -27.54 -26.16
N MET A 157 -19.58 -26.31 -26.65
CA MET A 157 -20.63 -25.58 -27.38
C MET A 157 -21.00 -26.27 -28.70
N ASP A 158 -20.03 -26.83 -29.42
CA ASP A 158 -20.27 -27.61 -30.65
C ASP A 158 -20.97 -28.94 -30.37
N LYS A 159 -20.59 -29.63 -29.29
CA LYS A 159 -21.30 -30.84 -28.82
C LYS A 159 -22.72 -30.50 -28.38
N ALA A 160 -22.95 -29.40 -27.67
CA ALA A 160 -24.27 -28.93 -27.27
C ALA A 160 -25.13 -28.52 -28.48
N ALA A 161 -24.54 -27.86 -29.48
CA ALA A 161 -25.20 -27.53 -30.74
C ALA A 161 -25.57 -28.77 -31.56
N ARG A 162 -24.70 -29.79 -31.59
CA ARG A 162 -25.01 -31.11 -32.17
C ARG A 162 -26.14 -31.81 -31.43
N LEU A 163 -26.10 -31.84 -30.09
CA LEU A 163 -27.15 -32.43 -29.26
C LEU A 163 -28.50 -31.76 -29.47
N LYS A 164 -28.55 -30.42 -29.55
CA LYS A 164 -29.76 -29.66 -29.87
C LYS A 164 -30.32 -30.00 -31.25
N ARG A 165 -29.47 -30.27 -32.24
CA ARG A 165 -29.89 -30.66 -33.60
C ARG A 165 -30.44 -32.09 -33.64
N VAL A 166 -29.84 -33.01 -32.90
CA VAL A 166 -30.31 -34.40 -32.75
C VAL A 166 -31.66 -34.44 -32.02
N LEU A 167 -31.79 -33.68 -30.93
CA LEU A 167 -33.05 -33.59 -30.17
C LEU A 167 -34.14 -32.82 -30.93
N GLY A 168 -33.79 -31.76 -31.68
CA GLY A 168 -34.72 -31.04 -32.56
C GLY A 168 -35.15 -31.85 -33.79
N GLY A 169 -34.31 -32.79 -34.26
CA GLY A 169 -34.64 -33.72 -35.34
C GLY A 169 -35.50 -34.92 -34.88
N LEU A 170 -35.50 -35.25 -33.60
CA LEU A 170 -36.34 -36.30 -33.00
C LEU A 170 -37.76 -35.82 -32.64
N GLY A 171 -38.05 -34.52 -32.80
CA GLY A 171 -39.38 -33.94 -32.58
C GLY A 171 -40.31 -33.96 -33.81
N GLY A 172 -39.92 -34.62 -34.89
CA GLY A 172 -40.66 -34.64 -36.16
C GLY A 172 -41.51 -35.88 -36.38
N ALA A 173 -42.42 -36.22 -35.45
CA ALA A 173 -43.61 -37.06 -35.74
C ALA A 173 -44.55 -37.16 -34.53
N ARG A 174 -45.42 -36.16 -34.33
CA ARG A 174 -46.85 -36.41 -34.10
C ARG A 174 -47.66 -35.12 -34.16
N ASP A 175 -48.58 -35.13 -35.12
CA ASP A 175 -49.71 -34.23 -35.27
C ASP A 175 -50.54 -34.07 -33.99
N GLY A 176 -51.14 -32.90 -33.86
CA GLY A 176 -52.49 -32.77 -33.32
C GLY A 176 -52.66 -31.74 -32.21
N GLY A 177 -53.39 -30.66 -32.51
CA GLY A 177 -54.12 -29.92 -31.48
C GLY A 177 -53.97 -28.41 -31.56
N ALA A 178 -54.73 -27.79 -32.45
CA ALA A 178 -55.06 -26.38 -32.36
C ALA A 178 -55.75 -26.07 -31.02
N LEU A 179 -55.33 -24.99 -30.36
CA LEU A 179 -56.24 -24.18 -29.54
C LEU A 179 -55.69 -22.75 -29.44
N MET A 180 -56.48 -21.86 -30.03
CA MET A 180 -56.47 -20.42 -29.84
C MET A 180 -56.52 -20.08 -28.35
N ALA A 181 -55.78 -19.04 -27.92
CA ALA A 181 -56.39 -17.78 -27.51
C ALA A 181 -55.40 -16.86 -26.75
N LYS A 182 -55.38 -15.61 -27.22
CA LYS A 182 -55.38 -14.36 -26.46
C LYS A 182 -54.20 -14.02 -25.53
N GLY A 183 -53.45 -13.03 -26.00
CA GLY A 183 -53.51 -11.70 -25.37
C GLY A 183 -52.35 -11.35 -24.43
N GLY A 184 -51.77 -10.17 -24.66
CA GLY A 184 -51.02 -9.46 -23.63
C GLY A 184 -49.65 -8.98 -24.06
N CYS A 185 -49.61 -7.88 -24.81
CA CYS A 185 -48.47 -6.98 -24.81
C CYS A 185 -48.26 -6.45 -23.37
N GLY A 186 -47.10 -6.69 -22.81
CA GLY A 186 -46.71 -6.19 -21.48
C GLY A 186 -45.20 -6.13 -21.39
N GLY A 187 -44.64 -5.00 -21.83
CA GLY A 187 -43.25 -4.68 -21.60
C GLY A 187 -42.97 -4.61 -20.09
N GLY A 188 -42.05 -5.44 -19.63
CA GLY A 188 -41.53 -5.43 -18.27
C GLY A 188 -40.07 -5.79 -18.33
N ALA A 189 -39.21 -4.78 -18.23
CA ALA A 189 -37.77 -4.96 -18.10
C ALA A 189 -37.47 -5.87 -16.90
N PRO A 190 -36.69 -6.96 -17.04
CA PRO A 190 -36.12 -7.61 -15.89
C PRO A 190 -35.05 -6.67 -15.32
N ARG A 191 -35.34 -6.06 -14.17
CA ARG A 191 -34.29 -5.48 -13.32
C ARG A 191 -33.33 -6.62 -12.97
N HIS A 192 -32.18 -6.64 -13.64
CA HIS A 192 -31.02 -7.40 -13.20
C HIS A 192 -30.54 -6.81 -11.87
N HIS A 193 -31.17 -7.20 -10.76
CA HIS A 193 -30.45 -7.26 -9.49
C HIS A 193 -29.57 -8.50 -9.57
N GLU A 194 -28.42 -8.33 -10.21
CA GLU A 194 -27.33 -9.27 -10.10
C GLU A 194 -26.86 -9.21 -8.64
N ALA A 195 -27.41 -10.10 -7.82
CA ALA A 195 -26.80 -10.45 -6.56
C ALA A 195 -25.41 -10.98 -6.92
N ILE A 196 -24.38 -10.17 -6.68
CA ILE A 196 -23.00 -10.62 -6.65
C ILE A 196 -22.97 -11.67 -5.55
N ARG A 197 -23.16 -12.94 -5.92
CA ARG A 197 -22.84 -14.07 -5.06
C ARG A 197 -21.34 -14.01 -4.89
N THR A 198 -20.91 -13.52 -3.74
CA THR A 198 -19.53 -13.65 -3.29
C THR A 198 -19.22 -15.14 -3.26
N VAL A 199 -18.49 -15.62 -4.27
CA VAL A 199 -17.97 -16.98 -4.30
C VAL A 199 -17.06 -17.11 -3.09
N SER A 200 -17.39 -18.01 -2.17
CA SER A 200 -16.56 -18.27 -1.01
C SER A 200 -15.26 -18.90 -1.47
N LEU A 201 -14.14 -18.54 -0.83
CA LEU A 201 -12.84 -19.20 -1.06
C LEU A 201 -12.92 -20.73 -0.88
N SER A 202 -13.89 -21.20 -0.10
CA SER A 202 -14.20 -22.62 0.07
C SER A 202 -14.72 -23.26 -1.22
N ASP A 203 -15.54 -22.55 -1.99
CA ASP A 203 -16.12 -23.04 -3.25
C ASP A 203 -15.06 -23.14 -4.35
N LEU A 204 -14.12 -22.18 -4.37
CA LEU A 204 -12.96 -22.20 -5.27
C LEU A 204 -12.01 -23.35 -4.97
N ARG A 205 -11.83 -23.72 -3.69
CA ARG A 205 -11.02 -24.88 -3.31
C ARG A 205 -11.67 -26.19 -3.68
N GLN A 206 -13.00 -26.31 -3.54
CA GLN A 206 -13.73 -27.53 -3.94
C GLN A 206 -13.72 -27.74 -5.46
N LEU A 207 -13.81 -26.67 -6.24
CA LEU A 207 -13.66 -26.74 -7.70
C LEU A 207 -12.24 -27.12 -8.13
N SER A 208 -11.22 -26.64 -7.40
CA SER A 208 -9.83 -27.02 -7.65
C SER A 208 -9.58 -28.51 -7.39
N THR A 209 -10.14 -29.10 -6.33
CA THR A 209 -9.98 -30.54 -6.07
C THR A 209 -10.76 -31.41 -7.04
N ALA A 210 -11.95 -30.99 -7.47
CA ALA A 210 -12.75 -31.75 -8.44
C ALA A 210 -12.14 -31.78 -9.85
N LEU A 211 -11.25 -30.85 -10.20
CA LEU A 211 -10.55 -30.81 -11.48
C LEU A 211 -9.22 -31.60 -11.49
N CYS A 212 -8.75 -32.04 -10.33
CA CYS A 212 -7.52 -32.83 -10.19
C CYS A 212 -7.76 -34.33 -9.95
N SER A 213 -9.01 -34.79 -10.05
CA SER A 213 -9.45 -36.19 -9.99
C SER A 213 -10.03 -36.63 -11.33
#